data_AF-A0AAD7MHU8-F1
#
_entry.id   AF-A0AAD7MHU8-F1
#
_cell.length_a   1.000
_cell.length_b   1.000
_cell.length_c   1.000
_cell.angle_alpha   90.00
_cell.angle_beta   90.00
_cell.angle_gamma   90.00
#
_symmetry.space_group_name_H-M   'P 1'
#
loop_
_entity.id
_entity.type
_entity.pdbx_description
1 polymer ?
#
loop_
_entity_poly.entity_id
_entity_poly.type
_entity_poly.pdbx_seq_one_letter_code
_entity_poly.pdbx_strand_id
1 'polypeptide(L)'
;MSRVFCIPGILFLLCALVLGVLVSISLPFLPALDFVRVKFASGVSTSGNAMTELRFGIWAPCYYTTDGARTCDAAGHAYSISISNAAKTANVIIGSSWTRGLAVHPVATAVTFIAFCMSFSTHHLVTLLASLTSFLAAVLTLIAFAIDIALYAFVHHEINKLPDVSGHTTTSAAFWMTFVTLILLLLAGCTVCFGRRKDRMSGASSYPMSSKPSFFSRFRRNKV
;
A
#
# COMPACT_ATOMS: atom_id res chain seq x y z
N MET A 1 5.58 32.21 -3.64
CA MET A 1 4.51 31.69 -2.76
C MET A 1 4.29 30.18 -2.99
N SER A 2 5.28 29.33 -2.69
CA SER A 2 5.24 27.88 -3.01
C SER A 2 5.00 26.96 -1.80
N ARG A 3 4.96 27.51 -0.58
CA ARG A 3 4.96 26.71 0.67
C ARG A 3 3.60 26.11 1.01
N VAL A 4 2.50 26.80 0.71
CA VAL A 4 1.15 26.41 1.18
C VAL A 4 0.64 25.13 0.51
N PHE A 5 1.02 24.88 -0.74
CA PHE A 5 0.58 23.67 -1.47
C PHE A 5 1.44 22.43 -1.17
N CYS A 6 2.65 22.59 -0.62
CA CYS A 6 3.50 21.46 -0.22
C CYS A 6 3.09 20.86 1.13
N ILE A 7 2.54 21.65 2.06
CA ILE A 7 2.19 21.20 3.42
C ILE A 7 1.22 20.00 3.41
N PRO A 8 0.08 20.01 2.69
CA PRO A 8 -0.84 18.86 2.71
C PRO A 8 -0.22 17.61 2.06
N GLY A 9 0.56 17.77 0.98
CA GLY A 9 1.26 16.66 0.33
C GLY A 9 2.29 15.99 1.24
N ILE A 10 3.06 16.79 1.99
CA ILE A 10 4.04 16.28 2.97
C ILE A 10 3.33 15.50 4.09
N LEU A 11 2.19 16.00 4.59
CA LEU A 11 1.42 15.30 5.61
C LEU A 11 0.89 13.95 5.11
N PHE A 12 0.36 13.89 3.88
CA PHE A 12 -0.08 12.63 3.29
C PHE A 12 1.07 11.64 3.08
N LEU A 13 2.25 12.10 2.64
CA LEU A 13 3.44 11.27 2.53
C LEU A 13 3.91 10.75 3.90
N LEU A 14 3.89 11.58 4.94
CA LEU A 14 4.25 11.19 6.29
C LEU A 14 3.29 10.11 6.81
N CYS A 15 1.98 10.32 6.68
CA CYS A 15 0.98 9.34 7.08
C CYS A 15 1.15 8.02 6.32
N ALA A 16 1.33 8.08 4.99
CA ALA A 16 1.55 6.89 4.16
C ALA A 16 2.83 6.14 4.57
N LEU A 17 3.90 6.86 4.91
CA LEU A 17 5.16 6.30 5.37
C LEU A 17 4.99 5.59 6.72
N VAL A 18 4.32 6.20 7.70
CA VAL A 18 4.07 5.59 9.01
C VAL A 18 3.23 4.32 8.85
N LEU A 19 2.14 4.39 8.10
CA LEU A 19 1.28 3.23 7.82
C LEU A 19 2.05 2.13 7.09
N GLY A 20 2.85 2.49 6.08
CA GLY A 20 3.68 1.56 5.35
C GLY A 20 4.73 0.87 6.25
N VAL A 21 5.42 1.63 7.11
CA VAL A 21 6.38 1.07 8.07
C VAL A 21 5.71 0.09 9.03
N LEU A 22 4.52 0.42 9.54
CA LEU A 22 3.74 -0.49 10.38
C LEU A 22 3.40 -1.78 9.65
N VAL A 23 2.99 -1.70 8.38
CA VAL A 23 2.75 -2.87 7.54
C VAL A 23 4.04 -3.67 7.35
N SER A 24 5.15 -3.03 7.02
CA SER A 24 6.46 -3.68 6.84
C SER A 24 6.98 -4.37 8.12
N ILE A 25 6.59 -3.93 9.32
CA ILE A 25 6.96 -4.55 10.62
C ILE A 25 5.86 -5.52 11.12
N SER A 26 5.01 -6.06 10.24
CA SER A 26 3.97 -7.05 10.60
C SER A 26 4.51 -8.30 11.33
N LEU A 27 3.65 -9.32 11.55
CA LEU A 27 3.96 -10.51 12.36
C LEU A 27 5.39 -11.04 12.10
N PRO A 28 6.14 -11.41 13.17
CA PRO A 28 5.65 -11.78 14.51
C PRO A 28 5.55 -10.66 15.57
N PHE A 29 6.00 -9.44 15.26
CA PHE A 29 6.15 -8.36 16.23
C PHE A 29 4.81 -7.73 16.66
N LEU A 30 3.87 -7.58 15.72
CA LEU A 30 2.56 -6.95 15.96
C LEU A 30 1.41 -7.92 15.65
N PRO A 31 0.80 -8.57 16.66
CA PRO A 31 -0.25 -9.58 16.44
C PRO A 31 -1.55 -9.03 15.85
N ALA A 32 -1.74 -7.71 15.90
CA ALA A 32 -2.90 -7.01 15.34
C ALA A 32 -2.73 -6.66 13.85
N LEU A 33 -1.53 -6.82 13.28
CA LEU A 33 -1.21 -6.47 11.90
C LEU A 33 -1.06 -7.71 11.02
N ASP A 34 -2.13 -8.49 10.93
CA ASP A 34 -2.28 -9.59 9.99
C ASP A 34 -2.85 -9.10 8.64
N PHE A 35 -2.54 -9.81 7.55
CA PHE A 35 -3.12 -9.57 6.21
C PHE A 35 -4.38 -10.40 5.96
N VAL A 36 -4.25 -11.69 6.25
CA VAL A 36 -5.33 -12.67 6.08
C VAL A 36 -5.44 -13.47 7.36
N ARG A 37 -6.68 -13.60 7.83
CA ARG A 37 -7.03 -14.37 9.01
C ARG A 37 -7.98 -15.47 8.63
N VAL A 38 -7.66 -16.68 9.02
CA VAL A 38 -8.48 -17.86 8.84
C VAL A 38 -8.92 -18.33 10.21
N LYS A 39 -10.23 -18.42 10.43
CA LYS A 39 -10.81 -19.05 11.62
C LYS A 39 -11.36 -20.40 11.24
N PHE A 40 -10.96 -21.43 11.96
CA PHE A 40 -11.45 -22.79 11.78
C PHE A 40 -12.45 -23.10 12.89
N ALA A 41 -13.63 -23.62 12.53
CA ALA A 41 -14.63 -24.03 13.51
C ALA A 41 -14.19 -25.31 14.25
N SER A 42 -13.62 -26.28 13.52
CA SER A 42 -13.07 -27.55 14.04
C SER A 42 -12.40 -28.33 12.91
N GLY A 43 -11.50 -29.27 13.23
CA GLY A 43 -11.01 -30.28 12.25
C GLY A 43 -9.75 -29.94 11.47
N VAL A 44 -8.96 -28.95 11.90
CA VAL A 44 -7.67 -28.60 11.26
C VAL A 44 -6.52 -28.79 12.23
N SER A 45 -5.47 -29.44 11.74
CA SER A 45 -4.22 -29.63 12.48
C SER A 45 -3.03 -29.26 11.62
N THR A 46 -2.10 -28.51 12.18
CA THR A 46 -0.76 -28.31 11.59
C THR A 46 0.24 -28.91 12.58
N SER A 47 1.22 -29.65 12.06
CA SER A 47 2.23 -30.36 12.87
C SER A 47 1.72 -31.23 14.04
N GLY A 48 0.46 -31.70 13.97
CA GLY A 48 -0.14 -32.58 14.98
C GLY A 48 -0.92 -31.88 16.10
N ASN A 49 -0.96 -30.54 16.14
CA ASN A 49 -1.74 -29.77 17.11
C ASN A 49 -3.01 -29.19 16.47
N ALA A 50 -4.12 -29.22 17.20
CA ALA A 50 -5.39 -28.62 16.77
C ALA A 50 -5.30 -27.09 16.80
N MET A 51 -5.76 -26.44 15.73
CA MET A 51 -5.62 -24.99 15.56
C MET A 51 -6.98 -24.33 15.27
N THR A 52 -7.20 -23.17 15.90
CA THR A 52 -8.46 -22.42 15.82
C THR A 52 -8.34 -21.21 14.90
N GLU A 53 -7.16 -20.60 14.83
CA GLU A 53 -6.92 -19.40 14.03
C GLU A 53 -5.54 -19.45 13.37
N LEU A 54 -5.48 -19.11 12.09
CA LEU A 54 -4.24 -18.92 11.33
C LEU A 54 -4.18 -17.48 10.81
N ARG A 55 -3.07 -16.81 11.08
CA ARG A 55 -2.79 -15.44 10.64
C ARG A 55 -1.56 -15.41 9.75
N PHE A 56 -1.72 -14.76 8.60
CA PHE A 56 -0.64 -14.54 7.64
C PHE A 56 -0.04 -13.14 7.84
N GLY A 57 1.28 -13.07 8.02
CA GLY A 57 2.08 -11.84 8.02
C GLY A 57 3.14 -11.82 6.92
N ILE A 58 3.87 -10.71 6.76
CA ILE A 58 4.95 -10.61 5.75
C ILE A 58 6.12 -11.53 6.08
N TRP A 59 6.50 -11.64 7.36
CA TRP A 59 7.72 -12.33 7.78
C TRP A 59 7.47 -13.71 8.37
N ALA A 60 6.32 -13.93 8.97
CA ALA A 60 5.97 -15.22 9.52
C ALA A 60 4.46 -15.40 9.56
N PRO A 61 3.99 -16.65 9.41
CA PRO A 61 2.67 -17.02 9.83
C PRO A 61 2.65 -17.31 11.34
N CYS A 62 1.51 -17.03 11.96
CA CYS A 62 1.26 -17.42 13.34
C CYS A 62 -0.08 -18.14 13.42
N TYR A 63 -0.11 -19.20 14.21
CA TYR A 63 -1.31 -19.95 14.49
C TYR A 63 -1.60 -19.94 15.98
N TYR A 64 -2.89 -20.05 16.30
CA TYR A 64 -3.40 -20.12 17.66
C TYR A 64 -3.99 -21.50 17.89
N THR A 65 -3.57 -22.13 18.98
CA THR A 65 -4.13 -23.42 19.41
C THR A 65 -5.43 -23.23 20.19
N THR A 66 -6.14 -24.33 20.45
CA THR A 66 -7.35 -24.35 21.29
C THR A 66 -7.09 -23.81 22.70
N ASP A 67 -5.86 -23.93 23.20
CA ASP A 67 -5.44 -23.47 24.53
C ASP A 67 -5.10 -21.98 24.55
N GLY A 68 -5.25 -21.28 23.42
CA GLY A 68 -4.91 -19.87 23.27
C GLY A 68 -3.42 -19.58 23.12
N ALA A 69 -2.58 -20.62 23.06
CA ALA A 69 -1.15 -20.46 22.85
C ALA A 69 -0.88 -20.00 21.42
N ARG A 70 -0.05 -18.95 21.29
CA ARG A 70 0.40 -18.41 20.01
C ARG A 70 1.74 -19.00 19.64
N THR A 71 1.79 -19.66 18.51
CA THR A 71 3.01 -20.25 17.95
C THR A 71 3.21 -19.68 16.56
N CYS A 72 4.37 -19.06 16.36
CA CYS A 72 4.77 -18.44 15.11
C CYS A 72 5.98 -19.18 14.57
N ASP A 73 6.03 -19.34 13.25
CA ASP A 73 7.24 -19.84 12.61
C ASP A 73 8.37 -18.81 12.70
N ALA A 74 9.60 -19.28 12.43
CA ALA A 74 10.77 -18.43 12.36
C ALA A 74 10.54 -17.31 11.33
N ALA A 75 10.90 -16.08 11.71
CA ALA A 75 10.80 -14.93 10.81
C ALA A 75 11.70 -15.16 9.59
N GLY A 76 11.10 -15.20 8.41
CA GLY A 76 11.77 -15.47 7.15
C GLY A 76 10.94 -15.03 5.95
N HIS A 77 11.62 -14.56 4.92
CA HIS A 77 10.96 -14.36 3.64
C HIS A 77 10.65 -15.70 2.98
N ALA A 78 9.58 -15.74 2.18
CA ALA A 78 9.27 -16.90 1.34
C ALA A 78 8.91 -18.17 2.15
N TYR A 79 8.22 -18.03 3.29
CA TYR A 79 7.79 -19.19 4.06
C TYR A 79 6.71 -20.00 3.31
N SER A 80 6.69 -21.31 3.55
CA SER A 80 5.67 -22.22 3.03
C SER A 80 4.89 -22.83 4.18
N ILE A 81 3.56 -22.88 4.06
CA ILE A 81 2.70 -23.49 5.09
C ILE A 81 1.95 -24.66 4.47
N SER A 82 2.00 -25.81 5.14
CA SER A 82 1.13 -26.95 4.84
C SER A 82 0.01 -27.04 5.86
N ILE A 83 -1.23 -26.94 5.41
CA ILE A 83 -2.44 -27.08 6.22
C ILE A 83 -3.07 -28.42 5.86
N SER A 84 -3.27 -29.28 6.87
CA SER A 84 -3.91 -30.57 6.68
C SER A 84 -5.19 -30.68 7.51
N ASN A 85 -6.18 -31.39 6.98
CA ASN A 85 -7.34 -31.80 7.77
C ASN A 85 -6.85 -32.72 8.92
N ALA A 86 -7.56 -32.71 10.07
CA ALA A 86 -7.37 -33.64 11.17
C ALA A 86 -7.30 -35.12 10.74
N ALA A 87 -8.04 -35.50 9.68
CA ALA A 87 -8.00 -36.84 9.11
C ALA A 87 -6.76 -37.12 8.22
N LYS A 88 -5.92 -36.09 7.96
CA LYS A 88 -4.75 -36.11 7.05
C LYS A 88 -5.02 -36.61 5.62
N THR A 89 -6.29 -36.59 5.20
CA THR A 89 -6.73 -37.05 3.88
C THR A 89 -6.48 -36.03 2.77
N ALA A 90 -6.51 -34.73 3.11
CA ALA A 90 -6.21 -33.62 2.21
C ALA A 90 -5.19 -32.67 2.84
N ASN A 91 -4.19 -32.28 2.05
CA ASN A 91 -3.17 -31.31 2.42
C ASN A 91 -3.12 -30.19 1.39
N VAL A 92 -3.01 -28.96 1.88
CA VAL A 92 -2.93 -27.74 1.09
C VAL A 92 -1.63 -27.04 1.43
N ILE A 93 -0.85 -26.72 0.40
CA ILE A 93 0.46 -26.12 0.56
C ILE A 93 0.41 -24.71 -0.02
N ILE A 94 0.50 -23.71 0.86
CA ILE A 94 0.77 -22.33 0.46
C ILE A 94 2.26 -22.24 0.16
N GLY A 95 2.59 -22.22 -1.13
CA GLY A 95 3.97 -22.18 -1.61
C GLY A 95 4.67 -20.84 -1.34
N SER A 96 5.99 -20.90 -1.25
CA SER A 96 6.88 -19.75 -1.02
C SER A 96 6.82 -18.67 -2.10
N SER A 97 6.29 -18.99 -3.28
CA SER A 97 6.11 -18.04 -4.39
C SER A 97 5.16 -16.89 -4.03
N TRP A 98 4.08 -17.19 -3.32
CA TRP A 98 3.06 -16.20 -2.93
C TRP A 98 3.56 -15.28 -1.82
N THR A 99 4.26 -15.85 -0.84
CA THR A 99 4.81 -15.11 0.31
C THR A 99 6.06 -14.29 -0.05
N ARG A 100 6.74 -14.59 -1.15
CA ARG A 100 7.80 -13.71 -1.72
C ARG A 100 7.26 -12.37 -2.20
N GLY A 101 6.04 -12.34 -2.72
CA GLY A 101 5.40 -11.11 -3.18
C GLY A 101 5.21 -10.08 -2.05
N LEU A 102 5.09 -10.53 -0.81
CA LEU A 102 4.98 -9.69 0.39
C LEU A 102 6.25 -8.86 0.67
N ALA A 103 7.39 -9.22 0.08
CA ALA A 103 8.63 -8.42 0.21
C ALA A 103 8.57 -7.10 -0.57
N VAL A 104 7.58 -6.92 -1.47
CA VAL A 104 7.38 -5.66 -2.19
C VAL A 104 6.96 -4.53 -1.24
N HIS A 105 6.27 -4.84 -0.13
CA HIS A 105 5.83 -3.85 0.85
C HIS A 105 7.02 -3.07 1.47
N PRO A 106 8.05 -3.70 2.06
CA PRO A 106 9.26 -3.01 2.50
C PRO A 106 9.92 -2.15 1.41
N VAL A 107 10.03 -2.66 0.18
CA VAL A 107 10.63 -1.91 -0.93
C VAL A 107 9.81 -0.66 -1.26
N ALA A 108 8.49 -0.79 -1.32
CA ALA A 108 7.59 0.34 -1.52
C ALA A 108 7.77 1.38 -0.40
N THR A 109 7.88 0.96 0.86
CA THR A 109 8.10 1.87 1.99
C THR A 109 9.43 2.62 1.90
N ALA A 110 10.51 1.97 1.47
CA ALA A 110 11.79 2.63 1.26
C ALA A 110 11.69 3.74 0.20
N VAL A 111 10.97 3.48 -0.91
CA VAL A 111 10.73 4.50 -1.93
C VAL A 111 9.86 5.65 -1.39
N THR A 112 8.83 5.36 -0.57
CA THR A 112 8.04 6.42 0.09
C THR A 112 8.88 7.28 1.03
N PHE A 113 9.84 6.68 1.75
CA PHE A 113 10.77 7.39 2.62
C PHE A 113 11.67 8.34 1.83
N ILE A 114 12.22 7.88 0.70
CA ILE A 114 13.01 8.72 -0.20
C ILE A 114 12.17 9.88 -0.73
N ALA A 115 10.93 9.62 -1.17
CA ALA A 115 10.01 10.65 -1.64
C ALA A 115 9.70 11.70 -0.55
N PHE A 116 9.51 11.25 0.70
CA PHE A 116 9.30 12.12 1.86
C PHE A 116 10.52 13.00 2.15
N CYS A 117 11.73 12.42 2.18
CA CYS A 117 12.98 13.17 2.37
C CYS A 117 13.21 14.22 1.26
N MET A 118 12.94 13.86 0.00
CA MET A 118 13.03 14.79 -1.13
C MET A 118 12.02 15.94 -1.00
N SER A 119 10.88 15.72 -0.35
CA SER A 119 9.84 16.75 -0.15
C SER A 119 10.29 17.94 0.72
N PHE A 120 11.30 17.75 1.58
CA PHE A 120 11.85 18.84 2.40
C PHE A 120 12.82 19.77 1.64
N SER A 121 13.30 19.37 0.47
CA SER A 121 14.25 20.17 -0.30
C SER A 121 13.57 21.35 -0.99
N THR A 122 14.23 22.51 -0.97
CA THR A 122 13.74 23.75 -1.60
C THR A 122 14.08 23.86 -3.09
N HIS A 123 14.87 22.93 -3.63
CA HIS A 123 15.29 22.98 -5.03
C HIS A 123 14.18 22.50 -5.97
N HIS A 124 13.89 23.29 -7.02
CA HIS A 124 12.83 23.01 -8.00
C HIS A 124 12.96 21.66 -8.72
N LEU A 125 14.19 21.17 -8.93
CA LEU A 125 14.47 19.85 -9.50
C LEU A 125 14.12 18.72 -8.51
N VAL A 126 14.38 18.94 -7.22
CA VAL A 126 14.07 17.94 -6.18
C VAL A 126 12.56 17.81 -6.00
N THR A 127 11.80 18.88 -6.20
CA THR A 127 10.32 18.80 -6.22
C THR A 127 9.80 17.99 -7.41
N LEU A 128 10.47 17.99 -8.57
CA LEU A 128 10.11 17.10 -9.69
C LEU A 128 10.42 15.64 -9.35
N LEU A 129 11.62 15.38 -8.83
CA LEU A 129 12.04 14.04 -8.43
C LEU A 129 11.13 13.47 -7.34
N ALA A 130 10.73 14.28 -6.36
CA ALA A 130 9.76 13.90 -5.33
C ALA A 130 8.41 13.47 -5.92
N SER A 131 7.90 14.17 -6.94
CA SER A 131 6.66 13.78 -7.60
C SER A 131 6.80 12.46 -8.36
N LEU A 132 7.93 12.24 -9.04
CA LEU A 132 8.21 11.00 -9.76
C LEU A 132 8.37 9.82 -8.81
N THR A 133 9.11 10.00 -7.71
CA THR A 133 9.31 8.95 -6.70
C THR A 133 8.02 8.66 -5.93
N SER A 134 7.16 9.65 -5.69
CA SER A 134 5.83 9.43 -5.11
C SER A 134 4.92 8.60 -6.02
N PHE A 135 4.94 8.86 -7.33
CA PHE A 135 4.20 8.06 -8.31
C PHE A 135 4.75 6.63 -8.42
N LEU A 136 6.08 6.49 -8.41
CA LEU A 136 6.73 5.18 -8.40
C LEU A 136 6.35 4.38 -7.15
N ALA A 137 6.34 5.03 -5.97
CA ALA A 137 5.88 4.41 -4.74
C ALA A 137 4.39 4.02 -4.80
N ALA A 138 3.53 4.85 -5.40
CA ALA A 138 2.13 4.52 -5.63
C ALA A 138 1.96 3.28 -6.53
N VAL A 139 2.78 3.15 -7.59
CA VAL A 139 2.77 1.95 -8.45
C VAL A 139 3.25 0.71 -7.70
N LEU A 140 4.32 0.82 -6.91
CA LEU A 140 4.82 -0.31 -6.10
C LEU A 140 3.80 -0.76 -5.05
N THR A 141 3.14 0.19 -4.38
CA THR A 141 2.08 -0.13 -3.40
C THR A 141 0.83 -0.70 -4.08
N LEU A 142 0.51 -0.29 -5.31
CA LEU A 142 -0.55 -0.92 -6.12
C LEU A 142 -0.23 -2.37 -6.44
N ILE A 143 1.01 -2.66 -6.86
CA ILE A 143 1.46 -4.04 -7.10
C ILE A 143 1.39 -4.86 -5.80
N ALA A 144 1.86 -4.31 -4.69
CA ALA A 144 1.78 -4.94 -3.38
C ALA A 144 0.32 -5.26 -2.97
N PHE A 145 -0.60 -4.32 -3.18
CA PHE A 145 -2.02 -4.50 -2.89
C PHE A 145 -2.67 -5.55 -3.80
N ALA A 146 -2.29 -5.61 -5.08
CA ALA A 146 -2.76 -6.65 -6.00
C ALA A 146 -2.29 -8.06 -5.56
N ILE A 147 -1.05 -8.17 -5.06
CA ILE A 147 -0.52 -9.42 -4.48
C ILE A 147 -1.33 -9.80 -3.23
N ASP A 148 -1.66 -8.84 -2.36
CA ASP A 148 -2.46 -9.09 -1.15
C ASP A 148 -3.85 -9.67 -1.50
N ILE A 149 -4.53 -9.13 -2.52
CA ILE A 149 -5.81 -9.64 -3.01
C ILE A 149 -5.66 -11.06 -3.58
N ALA A 150 -4.62 -11.28 -4.37
CA ALA A 150 -4.37 -12.58 -4.98
C ALA A 150 -4.07 -13.65 -3.92
N LEU A 151 -3.30 -13.30 -2.89
CA LEU A 151 -3.03 -14.18 -1.74
C LEU A 151 -4.31 -14.49 -0.96
N TYR A 152 -5.16 -13.49 -0.70
CA TYR A 152 -6.46 -13.71 -0.06
C TYR A 152 -7.36 -14.66 -0.87
N ALA A 153 -7.49 -14.43 -2.19
CA ALA A 153 -8.31 -15.26 -3.06
C ALA A 153 -7.77 -16.70 -3.14
N PHE A 154 -6.45 -16.86 -3.25
CA PHE A 154 -5.80 -18.16 -3.26
C PHE A 154 -6.02 -18.90 -1.93
N VAL A 155 -5.77 -18.26 -0.79
CA VAL A 155 -5.98 -18.86 0.54
C VAL A 155 -7.45 -19.25 0.73
N HIS A 156 -8.39 -18.38 0.37
CA HIS A 156 -9.83 -18.68 0.45
C HIS A 156 -10.22 -19.87 -0.43
N HIS A 157 -9.70 -19.94 -1.67
CA HIS A 157 -9.96 -21.06 -2.58
C HIS A 157 -9.38 -22.37 -2.05
N GLU A 158 -8.15 -22.34 -1.56
CA GLU A 158 -7.46 -23.50 -1.02
C GLU A 158 -8.12 -24.03 0.26
N ILE A 159 -8.60 -23.15 1.15
CA ILE A 159 -9.33 -23.56 2.37
C ILE A 159 -10.65 -24.25 2.00
N ASN A 160 -11.38 -23.71 1.02
CA ASN A 160 -12.65 -24.30 0.56
C ASN A 160 -12.47 -25.66 -0.13
N LYS A 161 -11.23 -26.02 -0.51
CA LYS A 161 -10.91 -27.32 -1.10
C LYS A 161 -10.77 -28.43 -0.05
N LEU A 162 -10.60 -28.10 1.24
CA LEU A 162 -10.53 -29.11 2.28
C LEU A 162 -11.93 -29.65 2.60
N PRO A 163 -12.21 -30.95 2.39
CA PRO A 163 -13.45 -31.55 2.86
C PRO A 163 -13.51 -31.49 4.39
N ASP A 164 -14.70 -31.36 4.97
CA ASP A 164 -14.97 -31.36 6.42
C ASP A 164 -14.31 -30.25 7.25
N VAL A 165 -13.80 -29.19 6.61
CA VAL A 165 -13.23 -28.01 7.28
C VAL A 165 -14.04 -26.78 6.93
N SER A 166 -14.80 -26.25 7.89
CA SER A 166 -15.41 -24.92 7.77
C SER A 166 -14.42 -23.85 8.22
N GLY A 167 -13.62 -23.37 7.26
CA GLY A 167 -12.66 -22.28 7.47
C GLY A 167 -13.21 -20.95 6.96
N HIS A 168 -13.46 -19.99 7.85
CA HIS A 168 -13.84 -18.63 7.48
C HIS A 168 -12.60 -17.76 7.29
N THR A 169 -12.33 -17.36 6.05
CA THR A 169 -11.26 -16.43 5.70
C THR A 169 -11.76 -14.98 5.79
N THR A 170 -11.01 -14.11 6.46
CA THR A 170 -11.34 -12.70 6.66
C THR A 170 -10.13 -11.83 6.38
N THR A 171 -10.35 -10.64 5.82
CA THR A 171 -9.31 -9.61 5.67
C THR A 171 -9.11 -8.88 6.99
N SER A 172 -7.87 -8.54 7.30
CA SER A 172 -7.48 -7.95 8.59
C SER A 172 -6.81 -6.59 8.42
N ALA A 173 -6.38 -5.97 9.52
CA ALA A 173 -6.02 -4.56 9.57
C ALA A 173 -4.90 -4.17 8.58
N ALA A 174 -3.89 -5.03 8.36
CA ALA A 174 -2.79 -4.70 7.45
C ALA A 174 -3.27 -4.54 5.99
N PHE A 175 -4.26 -5.32 5.56
CA PHE A 175 -4.86 -5.22 4.23
C PHE A 175 -5.55 -3.87 4.02
N TRP A 176 -6.29 -3.38 5.03
CA TRP A 176 -6.91 -2.06 4.96
C TRP A 176 -5.88 -0.94 5.05
N MET A 177 -4.82 -1.12 5.82
CA MET A 177 -3.72 -0.16 5.92
C MET A 177 -3.00 0.00 4.58
N THR A 178 -2.74 -1.08 3.84
CA THR A 178 -2.14 -1.00 2.49
C THR A 178 -3.05 -0.26 1.52
N PHE A 179 -4.35 -0.52 1.56
CA PHE A 179 -5.32 0.22 0.74
C PHE A 179 -5.32 1.73 1.06
N VAL A 180 -5.33 2.09 2.34
CA VAL A 180 -5.28 3.50 2.77
C VAL A 180 -3.95 4.14 2.36
N THR A 181 -2.81 3.44 2.47
CA THR A 181 -1.51 3.95 2.01
C THR A 181 -1.51 4.27 0.53
N LEU A 182 -2.11 3.41 -0.30
CA LEU A 182 -2.22 3.63 -1.74
C LEU A 182 -3.01 4.90 -2.05
N ILE A 183 -4.16 5.09 -1.40
CA ILE A 183 -4.99 6.31 -1.57
C ILE A 183 -4.19 7.55 -1.17
N LEU A 184 -3.50 7.51 -0.02
CA LEU A 184 -2.70 8.63 0.45
C LEU A 184 -1.55 8.98 -0.51
N LEU A 185 -0.88 7.97 -1.09
CA LEU A 185 0.17 8.17 -2.08
C LEU A 185 -0.36 8.77 -3.39
N LEU A 186 -1.54 8.35 -3.84
CA LEU A 186 -2.20 8.95 -5.01
C LEU A 186 -2.57 10.42 -4.75
N LEU A 187 -3.16 10.72 -3.59
CA LEU A 187 -3.49 12.09 -3.20
C LEU A 187 -2.22 12.96 -3.05
N ALA A 188 -1.16 12.42 -2.46
CA ALA A 188 0.14 13.09 -2.39
C ALA A 188 0.70 13.39 -3.79
N GLY A 189 0.68 12.43 -4.71
CA GLY A 189 1.11 12.66 -6.10
C GLY A 189 0.25 13.70 -6.82
N CYS A 190 -1.08 13.62 -6.70
CA CYS A 190 -2.01 14.55 -7.31
C CYS A 190 -1.85 15.99 -6.79
N THR A 191 -1.68 16.18 -5.48
CA THR A 191 -1.52 17.53 -4.89
C THR A 191 -0.27 18.24 -5.42
N VAL A 192 0.83 17.51 -5.66
CA VAL A 192 2.05 18.07 -6.25
C VAL A 192 1.85 18.42 -7.74
N CYS A 193 1.19 17.56 -8.51
CA CYS A 193 0.89 17.81 -9.92
C CYS A 193 -0.08 18.99 -10.12
N PHE A 194 -1.16 19.06 -9.34
CA PHE A 194 -2.14 20.15 -9.41
C PHE A 194 -1.57 21.47 -8.89
N GLY A 195 -0.74 21.45 -7.84
CA GLY A 195 -0.01 22.63 -7.37
C GLY A 195 0.84 23.25 -8.48
N ARG A 196 1.61 22.42 -9.20
CA ARG A 196 2.45 22.88 -10.33
C ARG A 196 1.64 23.38 -11.52
N ARG A 197 0.54 22.72 -11.88
CA ARG A 197 -0.35 23.19 -12.96
C ARG A 197 -0.96 24.54 -12.62
N LYS A 198 -1.41 24.73 -11.38
CA LYS A 198 -1.97 25.99 -10.91
C LYS A 198 -0.93 27.11 -10.90
N ASP A 199 0.29 26.86 -10.42
CA ASP A 199 1.35 27.87 -10.41
C ASP A 199 1.75 28.32 -11.84
N ARG A 200 1.76 27.39 -12.81
CA ARG A 200 1.92 27.74 -14.23
C ARG A 200 0.77 28.59 -14.77
N MET A 201 -0.48 28.30 -14.37
CA MET A 201 -1.65 29.09 -14.79
C MET A 201 -1.69 30.48 -14.13
N SER A 202 -1.28 30.60 -12.86
CA SER A 202 -1.17 31.89 -12.17
C SER A 202 -0.08 32.80 -12.77
N GLY A 203 1.01 32.20 -13.26
CA GLY A 203 2.03 32.92 -14.05
C GLY A 203 1.54 33.30 -15.45
N ALA A 204 0.74 32.46 -16.10
CA ALA A 204 0.16 32.75 -17.41
C ALA A 204 -0.85 33.91 -17.38
N SER A 205 -1.56 34.10 -16.27
CA SER A 205 -2.47 35.23 -16.02
C SER A 205 -1.76 36.58 -15.80
N SER A 206 -0.47 36.57 -15.47
CA SER A 206 0.28 37.78 -15.08
C SER A 206 1.18 38.33 -16.18
N TYR A 207 1.22 37.69 -17.35
CA TYR A 207 1.60 38.43 -18.56
C TYR A 207 0.46 39.40 -18.85
N PRO A 208 0.68 40.73 -18.85
CA PRO A 208 -0.27 41.60 -19.52
C PRO A 208 -0.33 41.05 -20.94
N MET A 209 -1.50 40.54 -21.37
CA MET A 209 -1.76 40.48 -22.79
C MET A 209 -1.54 41.90 -23.24
N SER A 210 -0.37 42.17 -23.84
CA SER A 210 -0.12 43.35 -24.62
C SER A 210 -1.19 43.28 -25.69
N SER A 211 -2.33 43.90 -25.41
CA SER A 211 -3.42 44.04 -26.34
C SER A 211 -2.76 44.68 -27.54
N LYS A 212 -2.52 43.90 -28.60
CA LYS A 212 -2.14 44.47 -29.89
C LYS A 212 -3.16 45.59 -30.11
N PRO A 213 -2.74 46.87 -30.21
CA PRO A 213 -3.70 47.92 -30.47
C PRO A 213 -4.43 47.48 -31.73
N SER A 214 -5.75 47.32 -31.61
CA SER A 214 -6.60 46.92 -32.73
C SER A 214 -6.22 47.78 -33.93
N PHE A 215 -5.97 47.16 -35.08
CA PHE A 215 -5.56 47.83 -36.32
C PHE A 215 -6.51 48.99 -36.67
N PHE A 216 -7.79 48.90 -36.26
CA PHE A 216 -8.81 49.92 -36.43
C PHE A 216 -8.65 51.17 -35.52
N SER A 217 -7.80 51.14 -34.49
CA SER A 217 -7.50 52.32 -33.68
C SER A 217 -6.74 53.40 -34.47
N ARG A 218 -6.05 53.04 -35.56
CA ARG A 218 -5.37 53.99 -36.45
C ARG A 218 -6.32 54.80 -37.34
N PHE A 219 -7.52 54.30 -37.63
CA PHE A 219 -8.50 54.98 -38.49
C PHE A 219 -9.49 55.87 -37.72
N ARG A 220 -9.33 56.01 -36.40
CA ARG A 220 -10.22 56.82 -35.55
C ARG A 220 -9.76 58.26 -35.32
N ARG A 221 -8.78 58.77 -36.09
CA ARG A 221 -8.42 60.20 -36.12
C ARG A 221 -8.88 60.84 -37.42
N ASN A 222 -10.11 61.35 -37.40
CA ASN A 222 -10.47 62.72 -37.84
C ASN A 222 -11.98 62.82 -38.08
N LYS A 223 -12.67 63.36 -37.08
CA LYS A 223 -13.85 64.20 -37.29
C LYS A 223 -13.69 65.40 -36.36
N VAL A 224 -12.99 66.43 -36.84
CA VAL A 224 -13.41 67.84 -36.87
C VAL A 224 -12.67 68.47 -38.03
#